data_AF-A0A6C0ICT6-F1
#
_entry.id   AF-A0A6C0ICT6-F1
#
_cell.length_a   1.000
_cell.length_b   1.000
_cell.length_c   1.000
_cell.angle_alpha   90.00
_cell.angle_beta   90.00
_cell.angle_gamma   90.00
#
_symmetry.space_group_name_H-M   'P 1'
#
loop_
_entity.id
_entity.type
_entity.pdbx_description
1 polymer ?
#
loop_
_entity_poly.entity_id
_entity_poly.type
_entity_poly.pdbx_seq_one_letter_code
_entity_poly.pdbx_strand_id
1 'polypeptide(L)'
;MSLLTKSKPTTPVSCPPDLSDEVDDLTDNLQQRDMIIQQQKLQLQNLQSEIPAIKNNVYTMQNNMQNTSQIVRTENRTFYVSLLALVLLGIFWFVIYIYNQLLTKSMMVLLKNTKIFDDWHNIFTSPIPANSDTDLLIRTMNANWEPIFTDINRHVSRSRFFLFSFIFLLVFGMSMILYSLVYRGTDTQSALKRTSICTSLILGFTFLFVNNSSMVLPFENSIGYSLVSATSKKFLNETMNHIFTHKFFQEKKVFPSTDIYYDFMMNTFSVKQFANVFSELFYNNHHYDFKINTHTEGGITKTDIENLFRFVLQKQTIGHSCWIYFASLTSIIISMQYLFTNL
;
A
#
# COMPACT_ATOMS: atom_id res chain seq x y z
N MET A 1 -70.11 78.58 -18.67
CA MET A 1 -70.23 80.04 -18.83
C MET A 1 -69.91 80.37 -20.29
N SER A 2 -70.68 81.28 -20.88
CA SER A 2 -70.39 81.99 -22.13
C SER A 2 -70.63 81.29 -23.47
N LEU A 3 -71.70 81.78 -24.11
CA LEU A 3 -72.17 81.63 -25.49
C LEU A 3 -71.43 82.58 -26.44
N LEU A 4 -71.40 82.19 -27.74
CA LEU A 4 -71.52 82.99 -28.98
C LEU A 4 -70.48 84.13 -29.20
N THR A 5 -70.01 84.53 -30.38
CA THR A 5 -70.16 84.22 -31.81
C THR A 5 -69.14 85.09 -32.54
N LYS A 6 -68.64 84.68 -33.72
CA LYS A 6 -68.76 85.49 -34.97
C LYS A 6 -68.14 84.80 -36.18
N SER A 7 -68.74 85.13 -37.32
CA SER A 7 -68.68 84.54 -38.64
C SER A 7 -67.73 85.26 -39.62
N LYS A 8 -67.08 84.45 -40.49
CA LYS A 8 -66.72 84.62 -41.92
C LYS A 8 -65.89 85.85 -42.39
N PRO A 9 -64.98 85.70 -43.39
CA PRO A 9 -65.41 85.50 -44.79
C PRO A 9 -64.55 84.56 -45.67
N THR A 10 -65.18 84.12 -46.77
CA THR A 10 -64.69 83.29 -47.89
C THR A 10 -64.01 84.18 -48.95
N THR A 11 -62.91 83.76 -49.59
CA THR A 11 -62.76 83.24 -51.00
C THR A 11 -61.27 83.43 -51.41
N PRO A 12 -60.69 82.78 -52.45
CA PRO A 12 -61.32 82.12 -53.59
C PRO A 12 -60.83 80.68 -53.93
N VAL A 13 -61.61 80.08 -54.82
CA VAL A 13 -61.41 78.79 -55.50
C VAL A 13 -60.20 78.86 -56.44
N SER A 14 -59.25 77.95 -56.29
CA SER A 14 -58.28 77.58 -57.33
C SER A 14 -58.57 76.14 -57.80
N CYS A 15 -58.40 75.90 -59.09
CA CYS A 15 -58.62 74.62 -59.77
C CYS A 15 -57.95 73.43 -59.05
N PRO A 16 -58.53 72.21 -59.16
CA PRO A 16 -57.98 71.02 -58.50
C PRO A 16 -56.60 70.68 -59.09
N PRO A 17 -55.60 70.32 -58.27
CA PRO A 17 -54.34 69.79 -58.77
C PRO A 17 -54.60 68.47 -59.51
N ASP A 18 -53.84 68.25 -60.57
CA ASP A 18 -53.85 67.02 -61.36
C ASP A 18 -53.41 65.85 -60.47
N LEU A 19 -54.35 64.95 -60.17
CA LEU A 19 -54.18 63.80 -59.26
C LEU A 19 -53.35 62.66 -59.89
N SER A 20 -52.91 62.80 -61.15
CA SER A 20 -52.13 61.77 -61.85
C SER A 20 -50.73 61.60 -61.27
N ASP A 21 -50.01 62.69 -61.03
CA ASP A 21 -48.65 62.65 -60.47
C ASP A 21 -48.61 62.06 -59.03
N GLU A 22 -49.63 62.32 -58.20
CA GLU A 22 -49.74 61.74 -56.85
C GLU A 22 -50.06 60.25 -56.87
N VAL A 23 -50.80 59.77 -57.88
CA VAL A 23 -51.13 58.35 -58.03
C VAL A 23 -49.92 57.56 -58.55
N ASP A 24 -49.12 58.15 -59.43
CA ASP A 24 -47.88 57.55 -59.93
C ASP A 24 -46.83 57.45 -58.80
N ASP A 25 -46.65 58.50 -57.98
CA ASP A 25 -45.77 58.47 -56.80
C ASP A 25 -46.20 57.44 -55.73
N LEU A 26 -47.52 57.24 -55.58
CA LEU A 26 -48.05 56.22 -54.67
C LEU A 26 -47.81 54.81 -55.20
N THR A 27 -47.92 54.63 -56.51
CA THR A 27 -47.72 53.36 -57.20
C THR A 27 -46.25 52.94 -57.16
N ASP A 28 -45.33 53.88 -57.39
CA ASP A 28 -43.88 53.66 -57.27
C ASP A 28 -43.47 53.32 -55.82
N ASN A 29 -44.05 54.01 -54.82
CA ASN A 29 -43.81 53.68 -53.41
C ASN A 29 -44.31 52.27 -53.05
N LEU A 30 -45.45 51.85 -53.59
CA LEU A 30 -45.99 50.51 -53.36
C LEU A 30 -45.10 49.44 -54.00
N GLN A 31 -44.66 49.64 -55.24
CA GLN A 31 -43.72 48.73 -55.90
C GLN A 31 -42.38 48.64 -55.17
N GLN A 32 -41.85 49.77 -54.69
CA GLN A 32 -40.60 49.79 -53.94
C GLN A 32 -40.73 49.06 -52.59
N ARG A 33 -41.87 49.19 -51.91
CA ARG A 33 -42.17 48.43 -50.69
C ARG A 33 -42.27 46.92 -50.96
N ASP A 34 -42.93 46.52 -52.03
CA ASP A 34 -43.03 45.09 -52.39
C ASP A 34 -41.65 44.48 -52.71
N MET A 35 -40.78 45.25 -53.38
CA MET A 35 -39.40 44.84 -53.65
C MET A 35 -38.61 44.64 -52.34
N ILE A 36 -38.75 45.55 -51.37
CA ILE A 36 -38.12 45.43 -50.04
C ILE A 36 -38.66 44.21 -49.29
N ILE A 37 -39.98 43.96 -49.34
CA ILE A 37 -40.62 42.81 -48.68
C ILE A 37 -40.12 41.49 -49.28
N GLN A 38 -39.98 41.41 -50.61
CA GLN A 38 -39.40 40.22 -51.27
C GLN A 38 -37.95 39.99 -50.86
N GLN A 39 -37.14 41.05 -50.80
CA GLN A 39 -35.74 40.96 -50.40
C GLN A 39 -35.59 40.49 -48.94
N GLN A 40 -36.45 40.99 -48.03
CA GLN A 40 -36.49 40.54 -46.64
C GLN A 40 -36.93 39.08 -46.52
N LYS A 41 -37.89 38.62 -47.33
CA LYS A 41 -38.29 37.19 -47.38
C LYS A 41 -37.15 36.28 -47.79
N LEU A 42 -36.36 36.68 -48.79
CA LEU A 42 -35.18 35.94 -49.26
C LEU A 42 -34.11 35.84 -48.17
N GLN A 43 -33.84 36.94 -47.45
CA GLN A 43 -32.91 36.94 -46.32
C GLN A 43 -33.40 36.04 -45.17
N LEU A 44 -34.71 36.06 -44.87
CA LEU A 44 -35.32 35.19 -43.86
C LEU A 44 -35.21 33.70 -44.24
N GLN A 45 -35.43 33.36 -45.51
CA GLN A 45 -35.27 31.98 -45.99
C GLN A 45 -33.82 31.49 -45.90
N ASN A 46 -32.85 32.34 -46.27
CA ASN A 46 -31.43 32.01 -46.12
C ASN A 46 -31.06 31.77 -44.66
N LEU A 47 -31.48 32.66 -43.75
CA LEU A 47 -31.26 32.48 -42.31
C LEU A 47 -31.94 31.20 -41.78
N GLN A 48 -33.16 30.88 -42.24
CA GLN A 48 -33.85 29.65 -41.87
C GLN A 48 -33.12 28.39 -42.34
N SER A 49 -32.44 28.46 -43.49
CA SER A 49 -31.66 27.34 -44.03
C SER A 49 -30.36 27.07 -43.24
N GLU A 50 -29.83 28.06 -42.53
CA GLU A 50 -28.61 27.93 -41.73
C GLU A 50 -28.87 27.42 -40.30
N ILE A 51 -30.08 27.62 -39.75
CA ILE A 51 -30.46 27.18 -38.40
C ILE A 51 -30.22 25.67 -38.17
N PRO A 52 -30.57 24.74 -39.09
CA PRO A 52 -30.29 23.31 -38.92
C PRO A 52 -28.80 22.98 -38.85
N ALA A 53 -27.97 23.66 -39.65
CA ALA A 53 -26.53 23.47 -39.67
C ALA A 53 -25.89 23.95 -38.36
N ILE A 54 -26.32 25.10 -37.85
CA ILE A 54 -25.90 25.63 -36.54
C ILE A 54 -26.33 24.67 -35.43
N LYS A 55 -27.57 24.18 -35.46
CA LYS A 55 -28.08 23.23 -34.46
C LYS A 55 -27.25 21.93 -34.43
N ASN A 56 -26.91 21.39 -35.60
CA ASN A 56 -26.04 20.22 -35.71
C ASN A 56 -24.65 20.48 -35.14
N ASN A 57 -24.03 21.63 -35.47
CA ASN A 57 -22.71 22.01 -34.96
C ASN A 57 -22.70 22.17 -33.43
N VAL A 58 -23.77 22.72 -32.85
CA VAL A 58 -23.93 22.82 -31.39
C VAL A 58 -24.03 21.42 -30.76
N TYR A 59 -24.78 20.49 -31.35
CA TYR A 59 -24.85 19.12 -30.86
C TYR A 59 -23.51 18.38 -30.96
N THR A 60 -22.76 18.52 -32.06
CA THR A 60 -21.43 17.92 -32.18
C THR A 60 -20.42 18.54 -31.20
N MET A 61 -20.44 19.86 -31.00
CA MET A 61 -19.62 20.50 -29.97
C MET A 61 -19.97 20.02 -28.57
N GLN A 62 -21.26 19.87 -28.26
CA GLN A 62 -21.72 19.39 -26.95
C GLN A 62 -21.29 17.92 -26.70
N ASN A 63 -21.43 17.05 -27.71
CA ASN A 63 -20.94 15.66 -27.62
C ASN A 63 -19.41 15.59 -27.50
N ASN A 64 -18.68 16.41 -28.25
CA ASN A 64 -17.21 16.46 -28.16
C ASN A 64 -16.75 16.98 -26.80
N MET A 65 -17.41 17.99 -26.24
CA MET A 65 -17.14 18.48 -24.89
C MET A 65 -17.44 17.42 -23.82
N GLN A 66 -18.54 16.68 -23.96
CA GLN A 66 -18.87 15.58 -23.04
C GLN A 66 -17.83 14.45 -23.11
N ASN A 67 -17.47 14.01 -24.32
CA ASN A 67 -16.45 12.97 -24.52
C ASN A 67 -15.08 13.41 -24.00
N THR A 68 -14.66 14.64 -24.28
CA THR A 68 -13.38 15.18 -23.77
C THR A 68 -13.39 15.29 -22.24
N SER A 69 -14.52 15.71 -21.65
CA SER A 69 -14.66 15.77 -20.18
C SER A 69 -14.66 14.38 -19.52
N GLN A 70 -15.14 13.34 -20.22
CA GLN A 70 -15.06 11.96 -19.74
C GLN A 70 -13.64 11.43 -19.83
N ILE A 71 -12.94 11.62 -20.96
CA ILE A 71 -11.54 11.17 -21.16
C ILE A 71 -10.60 11.81 -20.14
N VAL A 72 -10.70 13.14 -19.93
CA VAL A 72 -9.91 13.86 -18.93
C VAL A 72 -10.26 13.42 -17.50
N ARG A 73 -11.49 12.98 -17.24
CA ARG A 73 -11.87 12.40 -15.93
C ARG A 73 -11.30 11.01 -15.73
N THR A 74 -11.26 10.15 -16.75
CA THR A 74 -10.68 8.81 -16.64
C THR A 74 -9.16 8.84 -16.47
N GLU A 75 -8.45 9.68 -17.23
CA GLU A 75 -6.98 9.82 -17.11
C GLU A 75 -6.55 10.38 -15.75
N ASN A 76 -7.26 11.38 -15.21
CA ASN A 76 -6.95 11.90 -13.89
C ASN A 76 -7.24 10.85 -12.78
N ARG A 77 -8.28 10.03 -12.93
CA ARG A 77 -8.61 8.97 -11.97
C ARG A 77 -7.53 7.90 -11.90
N THR A 78 -7.05 7.40 -13.04
CA THR A 78 -5.97 6.40 -13.07
C THR A 78 -4.68 6.96 -12.48
N PHE A 79 -4.34 8.22 -12.75
CA PHE A 79 -3.19 8.89 -12.14
C PHE A 79 -3.28 8.96 -10.60
N TYR A 80 -4.42 9.39 -10.04
CA TYR A 80 -4.59 9.44 -8.58
C TYR A 80 -4.58 8.06 -7.92
N VAL A 81 -5.15 7.05 -8.58
CA VAL A 81 -5.10 5.65 -8.12
C VAL A 81 -3.66 5.14 -8.09
N SER A 82 -2.88 5.38 -9.15
CA SER A 82 -1.48 4.96 -9.24
C SER A 82 -0.58 5.69 -8.23
N LEU A 83 -0.78 6.99 -8.05
CA LEU A 83 -0.04 7.79 -7.05
C LEU A 83 -0.34 7.28 -5.64
N LEU A 84 -1.61 7.03 -5.32
CA LEU A 84 -2.02 6.53 -4.02
C LEU A 84 -1.52 5.10 -3.77
N ALA A 85 -1.49 4.25 -4.80
CA ALA A 85 -0.88 2.93 -4.74
C ALA A 85 0.63 3.00 -4.46
N LEU A 86 1.37 3.89 -5.14
CA LEU A 86 2.81 4.10 -4.88
C LEU A 86 3.07 4.61 -3.46
N VAL A 87 2.26 5.54 -2.99
CA VAL A 87 2.33 6.05 -1.60
C VAL A 87 2.06 4.92 -0.61
N LEU A 88 1.09 4.04 -0.89
CA LEU A 88 0.81 2.86 -0.06
C LEU A 88 1.99 1.88 -0.06
N LEU A 89 2.60 1.59 -1.21
CA LEU A 89 3.77 0.72 -1.29
C LEU A 89 4.94 1.26 -0.43
N GLY A 90 5.18 2.57 -0.46
CA GLY A 90 6.25 3.22 0.30
C GLY A 90 5.97 3.35 1.80
N ILE A 91 4.85 3.98 2.17
CA ILE A 91 4.49 4.27 3.57
C ILE A 91 4.32 2.98 4.36
N PHE A 92 3.68 1.98 3.77
CA PHE A 92 3.39 0.74 4.47
C PHE A 92 4.66 -0.04 4.80
N TRP A 93 5.61 -0.08 3.86
CA TRP A 93 6.91 -0.70 4.08
C TRP A 93 7.72 0.06 5.13
N PHE A 94 7.67 1.39 5.10
CA PHE A 94 8.33 2.23 6.10
C PHE A 94 7.77 2.04 7.51
N VAL A 95 6.44 2.00 7.66
CA VAL A 95 5.78 1.72 8.96
C VAL A 95 6.17 0.35 9.49
N ILE A 96 6.12 -0.68 8.64
CA ILE A 96 6.56 -2.03 8.99
C ILE A 96 8.02 -2.03 9.43
N TYR A 97 8.90 -1.35 8.69
CA TYR A 97 10.31 -1.27 9.00
C TYR A 97 10.57 -0.63 10.38
N ILE A 98 10.00 0.55 10.63
CA ILE A 98 10.13 1.23 11.94
C ILE A 98 9.61 0.34 13.05
N TYR A 99 8.42 -0.24 12.86
CA TYR A 99 7.82 -1.13 13.84
C TYR A 99 8.74 -2.32 14.14
N ASN A 100 9.33 -2.96 13.13
CA ASN A 100 10.21 -4.10 13.30
C ASN A 100 11.48 -3.74 14.07
N GLN A 101 12.05 -2.55 13.83
CA GLN A 101 13.19 -2.05 14.59
C GLN A 101 12.83 -1.79 16.06
N LEU A 102 11.67 -1.17 16.31
CA LEU A 102 11.18 -0.92 17.67
C LEU A 102 10.89 -2.22 18.42
N LEU A 103 10.24 -3.19 17.76
CA LEU A 103 9.94 -4.49 18.34
C LEU A 103 11.23 -5.24 18.71
N THR A 104 12.18 -5.31 17.77
CA THR A 104 13.48 -5.97 18.00
C THR A 104 14.20 -5.33 19.18
N LYS A 105 14.25 -3.99 19.24
CA LYS A 105 14.87 -3.26 20.35
C LYS A 105 14.19 -3.55 21.69
N SER A 106 12.85 -3.53 21.72
CA SER A 106 12.07 -3.84 22.93
C SER A 106 12.35 -5.26 23.43
N MET A 107 12.34 -6.26 22.54
CA MET A 107 12.63 -7.66 22.91
C MET A 107 14.04 -7.82 23.45
N MET A 108 15.04 -7.22 22.79
CA MET A 108 16.43 -7.33 23.24
C MET A 108 16.62 -6.70 24.61
N VAL A 109 15.93 -5.61 24.94
CA VAL A 109 15.95 -5.02 26.28
C VAL A 109 15.34 -5.97 27.31
N LEU A 110 14.18 -6.56 27.00
CA LEU A 110 13.51 -7.51 27.89
C LEU A 110 14.39 -8.73 28.18
N LEU A 111 15.01 -9.31 27.14
CA LEU A 111 15.93 -10.44 27.26
C LEU A 111 17.22 -10.11 28.03
N LYS A 112 17.75 -8.89 27.87
CA LYS A 112 18.92 -8.46 28.65
C LYS A 112 18.59 -8.39 30.14
N ASN A 113 17.37 -7.96 30.48
CA ASN A 113 16.93 -7.90 31.87
C ASN A 113 16.74 -9.28 32.51
N THR A 114 16.44 -10.31 31.72
CA THR A 114 16.32 -11.69 32.24
C THR A 114 17.66 -12.39 32.45
N LYS A 115 18.78 -11.77 32.05
CA LYS A 115 20.14 -12.35 32.12
C LYS A 115 20.32 -13.67 31.36
N ILE A 116 19.38 -14.05 30.49
CA ILE A 116 19.45 -15.31 29.74
C ILE A 116 20.72 -15.46 28.89
N PHE A 117 21.23 -14.35 28.35
CA PHE A 117 22.48 -14.34 27.58
C PHE A 117 23.71 -14.59 28.46
N ASP A 118 23.67 -14.15 29.73
CA ASP A 118 24.73 -14.45 30.70
C ASP A 118 24.70 -15.93 31.06
N ASP A 119 23.51 -16.49 31.30
CA ASP A 119 23.33 -17.91 31.60
C ASP A 119 23.83 -18.78 30.44
N TRP A 120 23.44 -18.46 29.20
CA TRP A 120 23.94 -19.14 28.00
C TRP A 120 25.45 -19.09 27.87
N HIS A 121 26.04 -17.90 27.99
CA HIS A 121 27.49 -17.77 27.94
C HIS A 121 28.16 -18.64 29.01
N ASN A 122 27.68 -18.57 30.26
CA ASN A 122 28.23 -19.35 31.37
C ASN A 122 28.15 -20.85 31.12
N ILE A 123 27.03 -21.34 30.56
CA ILE A 123 26.86 -22.74 30.19
C ILE A 123 27.92 -23.17 29.18
N PHE A 124 28.14 -22.39 28.12
CA PHE A 124 29.07 -22.77 27.06
C PHE A 124 30.53 -22.66 27.47
N THR A 125 30.85 -21.80 28.44
CA THR A 125 32.20 -21.67 28.98
C THR A 125 32.47 -22.57 30.18
N SER A 126 31.43 -23.19 30.77
CA SER A 126 31.60 -24.08 31.92
C SER A 126 31.95 -25.50 31.49
N PRO A 127 32.78 -26.23 32.26
CA PRO A 127 33.07 -27.62 31.97
C PRO A 127 31.79 -28.47 32.08
N ILE A 128 31.54 -29.28 31.06
CA ILE A 128 30.42 -30.23 31.04
C ILE A 128 30.67 -31.28 32.12
N PRO A 129 29.70 -31.58 33.00
CA PRO A 129 29.87 -32.61 34.02
C PRO A 129 30.10 -33.98 33.38
N ALA A 130 31.19 -34.66 33.76
CA ALA A 130 31.68 -35.89 33.11
C ALA A 130 30.69 -37.08 33.08
N ASN A 131 29.62 -37.05 33.88
CA ASN A 131 28.60 -38.11 34.00
C ASN A 131 27.16 -37.58 33.89
N SER A 132 26.97 -36.42 33.25
CA SER A 132 25.62 -35.86 33.10
C SER A 132 24.91 -36.48 31.90
N ASP A 133 23.65 -36.88 32.12
CA ASP A 133 22.73 -37.20 31.04
C ASP A 133 22.48 -35.91 30.22
N THR A 134 23.02 -35.88 29.01
CA THR A 134 22.95 -34.71 28.11
C THR A 134 21.52 -34.35 27.77
N ASP A 135 20.63 -35.35 27.63
CA ASP A 135 19.22 -35.11 27.33
C ASP A 135 18.51 -34.50 28.54
N LEU A 136 18.86 -34.93 29.75
CA LEU A 136 18.36 -34.33 30.97
C LEU A 136 18.81 -32.87 31.11
N LEU A 137 20.09 -32.58 30.83
CA LEU A 137 20.60 -31.20 30.85
C LEU A 137 19.87 -30.31 29.85
N ILE A 138 19.73 -30.76 28.60
CA ILE A 138 18.99 -30.02 27.56
C ILE A 138 17.55 -29.75 28.02
N ARG A 139 16.86 -30.77 28.56
CA ARG A 139 15.48 -30.61 29.06
C ARG A 139 15.38 -29.63 30.21
N THR A 140 16.25 -29.73 31.21
CA THR A 140 16.25 -28.82 32.38
C THR A 140 16.53 -27.38 31.95
N MET A 141 17.46 -27.17 31.04
CA MET A 141 17.77 -25.84 30.50
C MET A 141 16.60 -25.27 29.71
N ASN A 142 16.00 -26.08 28.83
CA ASN A 142 14.85 -25.65 28.04
C ASN A 142 13.65 -25.32 28.94
N ALA A 143 13.41 -26.11 29.99
CA ALA A 143 12.33 -25.86 30.96
C ALA A 143 12.50 -24.52 31.68
N ASN A 144 13.75 -24.12 31.99
CA ASN A 144 14.03 -22.83 32.62
C ASN A 144 13.79 -21.64 31.68
N TRP A 145 13.91 -21.84 30.37
CA TRP A 145 13.81 -20.75 29.39
C TRP A 145 12.47 -20.68 28.68
N GLU A 146 11.73 -21.78 28.63
CA GLU A 146 10.36 -21.85 28.09
C GLU A 146 9.43 -20.75 28.62
N PRO A 147 9.40 -20.40 29.93
CA PRO A 147 8.58 -19.29 30.39
C PRO A 147 9.02 -17.94 29.79
N ILE A 148 10.33 -17.70 29.68
CA ILE A 148 10.89 -16.46 29.10
C ILE A 148 10.52 -16.36 27.61
N PHE A 149 10.68 -17.43 26.84
CA PHE A 149 10.31 -17.45 25.43
C PHE A 149 8.80 -17.38 25.22
N THR A 150 8.01 -17.93 26.14
CA THR A 150 6.55 -17.80 26.11
C THR A 150 6.14 -16.34 26.31
N ASP A 151 6.73 -15.64 27.27
CA ASP A 151 6.47 -14.22 27.50
C ASP A 151 6.92 -13.35 26.32
N ILE A 152 8.07 -13.64 25.73
CA ILE A 152 8.53 -12.97 24.49
C ILE A 152 7.54 -13.22 23.36
N ASN A 153 7.14 -14.46 23.15
CA ASN A 153 6.20 -14.82 22.09
C ASN A 153 4.84 -14.16 22.31
N ARG A 154 4.39 -14.02 23.57
CA ARG A 154 3.18 -13.27 23.92
C ARG A 154 3.33 -11.79 23.62
N HIS A 155 4.48 -11.19 23.95
CA HIS A 155 4.75 -9.78 23.67
C HIS A 155 4.84 -9.52 22.16
N VAL A 156 5.51 -10.38 21.41
CA VAL A 156 5.59 -10.36 19.94
C VAL A 156 4.20 -10.52 19.33
N SER A 157 3.40 -11.48 19.76
CA SER A 157 2.05 -11.72 19.26
C SER A 157 1.13 -10.53 19.51
N ARG A 158 1.16 -9.97 20.73
CA ARG A 158 0.39 -8.77 21.10
C ARG A 158 0.80 -7.57 20.25
N SER A 159 2.10 -7.36 20.08
CA SER A 159 2.58 -6.27 19.25
C SER A 159 2.16 -6.47 17.79
N ARG A 160 2.21 -7.70 17.26
CA ARG A 160 1.80 -8.02 15.87
C ARG A 160 0.32 -7.75 15.65
N PHE A 161 -0.51 -8.05 16.64
CA PHE A 161 -1.93 -7.69 16.63
C PHE A 161 -2.13 -6.19 16.43
N PHE A 162 -1.44 -5.35 17.20
CA PHE A 162 -1.55 -3.89 17.05
C PHE A 162 -1.06 -3.37 15.71
N LEU A 163 0.07 -3.91 15.20
CA LEU A 163 0.53 -3.57 13.85
C LEU A 163 -0.53 -3.91 12.82
N PHE A 164 -1.11 -5.10 12.92
CA PHE A 164 -2.15 -5.56 12.01
C PHE A 164 -3.40 -4.69 12.08
N SER A 165 -3.88 -4.34 13.28
CA SER A 165 -5.01 -3.42 13.45
C SER A 165 -4.72 -2.03 12.84
N PHE A 166 -3.51 -1.52 13.03
CA PHE A 166 -3.10 -0.24 12.44
C PHE A 166 -3.07 -0.30 10.92
N ILE A 167 -2.46 -1.34 10.36
CA ILE A 167 -2.43 -1.65 8.93
C ILE A 167 -3.85 -1.76 8.37
N PHE A 168 -4.75 -2.47 9.06
CA PHE A 168 -6.13 -2.63 8.67
C PHE A 168 -6.85 -1.29 8.58
N LEU A 169 -6.73 -0.44 9.62
CA LEU A 169 -7.32 0.89 9.62
C LEU A 169 -6.78 1.77 8.49
N LEU A 170 -5.47 1.68 8.20
CA LEU A 170 -4.85 2.41 7.11
C LEU A 170 -5.37 1.95 5.74
N VAL A 171 -5.36 0.64 5.47
CA VAL A 171 -5.86 0.05 4.21
C VAL A 171 -7.34 0.37 4.03
N PHE A 172 -8.14 0.21 5.07
CA PHE A 172 -9.57 0.51 5.05
C PHE A 172 -9.83 2.00 4.79
N GLY A 173 -9.20 2.88 5.57
CA GLY A 173 -9.35 4.33 5.44
C GLY A 173 -8.93 4.84 4.06
N MET A 174 -7.82 4.34 3.52
CA MET A 174 -7.34 4.72 2.20
C MET A 174 -8.21 4.17 1.08
N SER A 175 -8.74 2.95 1.22
CA SER A 175 -9.72 2.40 0.27
C SER A 175 -10.99 3.26 0.23
N MET A 176 -11.44 3.76 1.38
CA MET A 176 -12.58 4.67 1.49
C MET A 176 -12.30 6.05 0.86
N ILE A 177 -11.10 6.60 1.07
CA ILE A 177 -10.68 7.87 0.43
C ILE A 177 -10.62 7.71 -1.09
N LEU A 178 -9.96 6.66 -1.56
CA LEU A 178 -9.86 6.37 -2.99
C LEU A 178 -11.25 6.23 -3.61
N TYR A 179 -12.13 5.49 -2.94
CA TYR A 179 -13.51 5.33 -3.36
C TYR A 179 -14.23 6.67 -3.50
N SER A 180 -14.12 7.55 -2.49
CA SER A 180 -14.69 8.90 -2.51
C SER A 180 -14.16 9.77 -3.66
N LEU A 181 -12.87 9.62 -4.01
CA LEU A 181 -12.25 10.34 -5.11
C LEU A 181 -12.69 9.81 -6.49
N VAL A 182 -12.85 8.49 -6.63
CA VAL A 182 -13.20 7.84 -7.91
C VAL A 182 -14.71 7.92 -8.19
N TYR A 183 -15.56 7.67 -7.19
CA TYR A 183 -17.02 7.55 -7.34
C TYR A 183 -17.78 8.74 -6.72
N ARG A 184 -17.61 9.93 -7.30
CA ARG A 184 -18.57 11.04 -7.08
C ARG A 184 -19.84 10.79 -7.90
N GLY A 185 -20.80 10.03 -7.37
CA GLY A 185 -22.21 10.15 -7.77
C GLY A 185 -22.97 8.93 -8.30
N THR A 186 -22.41 7.72 -8.37
CA THR A 186 -23.17 6.51 -8.76
C THR A 186 -23.03 5.40 -7.72
N ASP A 187 -24.20 4.92 -7.25
CA ASP A 187 -24.43 3.80 -6.32
C ASP A 187 -23.36 3.58 -5.25
N THR A 188 -23.11 4.65 -4.47
CA THR A 188 -21.93 4.76 -3.62
C THR A 188 -21.93 3.82 -2.42
N GLN A 189 -23.11 3.39 -1.97
CA GLN A 189 -23.24 2.53 -0.80
C GLN A 189 -22.99 1.05 -1.12
N SER A 190 -23.44 0.58 -2.29
CA SER A 190 -23.40 -0.84 -2.66
C SER A 190 -21.96 -1.32 -2.92
N ALA A 191 -21.17 -0.56 -3.67
CA ALA A 191 -19.77 -0.90 -3.94
C ALA A 191 -18.87 -0.72 -2.71
N LEU A 192 -19.13 0.31 -1.88
CA LEU A 192 -18.41 0.52 -0.63
C LEU A 192 -18.64 -0.61 0.39
N LYS A 193 -19.90 -1.06 0.52
CA LYS A 193 -20.24 -2.21 1.38
C LYS A 193 -19.52 -3.48 0.93
N ARG A 194 -19.47 -3.75 -0.38
CA ARG A 194 -18.82 -4.95 -0.94
C ARG A 194 -17.29 -4.91 -0.83
N THR A 195 -16.67 -3.76 -1.12
CA THR A 195 -15.22 -3.57 -1.01
C THR A 195 -14.75 -3.69 0.44
N SER A 196 -15.53 -3.13 1.38
CA SER A 196 -15.31 -3.30 2.81
C SER A 196 -15.39 -4.77 3.24
N ILE A 197 -16.39 -5.52 2.75
CA ILE A 197 -16.53 -6.95 3.03
C ILE A 197 -15.34 -7.75 2.49
N CYS A 198 -14.95 -7.55 1.22
CA CYS A 198 -13.79 -8.24 0.64
C CYS A 198 -12.49 -7.91 1.37
N THR A 199 -12.28 -6.63 1.69
CA THR A 199 -11.09 -6.18 2.44
C THR A 199 -11.05 -6.81 3.83
N SER A 200 -12.19 -6.83 4.52
CA SER A 200 -12.34 -7.41 5.85
C SER A 200 -12.20 -8.93 5.85
N LEU A 201 -12.64 -9.62 4.80
CA LEU A 201 -12.48 -11.07 4.64
C LEU A 201 -11.01 -11.45 4.41
N ILE A 202 -10.31 -10.75 3.51
CA ILE A 202 -8.90 -11.06 3.20
C ILE A 202 -8.02 -10.76 4.41
N LEU A 203 -8.24 -9.62 5.07
CA LEU A 203 -7.51 -9.26 6.28
C LEU A 203 -7.90 -10.18 7.46
N GLY A 204 -9.18 -10.50 7.64
CA GLY A 204 -9.64 -11.46 8.66
C GLY A 204 -9.07 -12.86 8.47
N PHE A 205 -9.00 -13.35 7.23
CA PHE A 205 -8.31 -14.61 6.90
C PHE A 205 -6.83 -14.51 7.25
N THR A 206 -6.17 -13.43 6.83
CA THR A 206 -4.76 -13.18 7.16
C THR A 206 -4.52 -13.23 8.67
N PHE A 207 -5.41 -12.64 9.48
CA PHE A 207 -5.33 -12.68 10.95
C PHE A 207 -5.37 -14.10 11.52
N LEU A 208 -6.29 -14.95 11.03
CA LEU A 208 -6.36 -16.36 11.44
C LEU A 208 -5.06 -17.12 11.13
N PHE A 209 -4.38 -16.75 10.06
CA PHE A 209 -3.15 -17.41 9.62
C PHE A 209 -1.85 -16.70 10.05
N VAL A 210 -1.89 -15.46 10.56
CA VAL A 210 -0.70 -14.74 11.08
C VAL A 210 -0.02 -15.51 12.21
N ASN A 211 -0.80 -16.23 13.01
CA ASN A 211 -0.27 -17.05 14.11
C ASN A 211 -0.01 -18.51 13.71
N ASN A 212 -0.29 -18.90 12.46
CA ASN A 212 -0.02 -20.25 11.97
C ASN A 212 1.44 -20.33 11.51
N SER A 213 2.29 -20.90 12.37
CA SER A 213 3.72 -20.99 12.10
C SER A 213 4.04 -21.70 10.79
N SER A 214 3.27 -22.71 10.40
CA SER A 214 3.53 -23.48 9.18
C SER A 214 3.36 -22.65 7.90
N MET A 215 2.45 -21.67 7.89
CA MET A 215 2.26 -20.79 6.73
C MET A 215 3.26 -19.64 6.69
N VAL A 216 3.70 -19.15 7.85
CA VAL A 216 4.60 -18.00 7.92
C VAL A 216 6.08 -18.40 7.84
N LEU A 217 6.43 -19.61 8.28
CA LEU A 217 7.82 -20.10 8.30
C LEU A 217 8.53 -19.99 6.94
N PRO A 218 7.92 -20.34 5.80
CA PRO A 218 8.55 -20.13 4.49
C PRO A 218 8.91 -18.66 4.22
N PHE A 219 8.10 -17.71 4.68
CA PHE A 219 8.37 -16.27 4.52
C PHE A 219 9.49 -15.80 5.47
N GLU A 220 9.54 -16.31 6.70
CA GLU A 220 10.66 -16.05 7.63
C GLU A 220 11.98 -16.56 7.05
N ASN A 221 11.99 -17.79 6.57
CA ASN A 221 13.20 -18.47 6.10
C ASN A 221 13.63 -18.04 4.70
N SER A 222 12.70 -17.60 3.83
CA SER A 222 13.06 -17.13 2.50
C SER A 222 13.29 -15.62 2.50
N ILE A 223 12.24 -14.84 2.78
CA ILE A 223 12.27 -13.38 2.64
C ILE A 223 12.97 -12.74 3.83
N GLY A 224 12.63 -13.15 5.04
CA GLY A 224 13.25 -12.65 6.27
C GLY A 224 14.76 -12.86 6.25
N TYR A 225 15.19 -14.09 5.92
CA TYR A 225 16.61 -14.42 5.84
C TYR A 225 17.30 -13.69 4.70
N SER A 226 16.70 -13.64 3.50
CA SER A 226 17.28 -12.90 2.37
C SER A 226 17.51 -11.44 2.71
N LEU A 227 16.60 -10.80 3.45
CA LEU A 227 16.76 -9.40 3.84
C LEU A 227 17.84 -9.21 4.90
N VAL A 228 17.92 -10.10 5.91
CA VAL A 228 19.02 -10.08 6.90
C VAL A 228 20.37 -10.31 6.22
N SER A 229 20.44 -11.29 5.31
CA SER A 229 21.64 -11.58 4.53
C SER A 229 22.02 -10.38 3.64
N ALA A 230 21.09 -9.78 2.91
CA ALA A 230 21.39 -8.63 2.05
C ALA A 230 21.86 -7.39 2.84
N THR A 231 21.27 -7.12 4.01
CA THR A 231 21.56 -5.90 4.78
C THR A 231 22.73 -6.06 5.75
N SER A 232 22.98 -7.28 6.25
CA SER A 232 23.90 -7.53 7.35
C SER A 232 24.86 -8.70 7.08
N LYS A 233 25.07 -9.10 5.82
CA LYS A 233 25.89 -10.29 5.44
C LYS A 233 27.22 -10.37 6.20
N LYS A 234 27.97 -9.27 6.20
CA LYS A 234 29.31 -9.22 6.80
C LYS A 234 29.25 -9.48 8.30
N PHE A 235 28.38 -8.77 9.02
CA PHE A 235 28.20 -8.92 10.46
C PHE A 235 27.62 -10.28 10.86
N LEU A 236 26.69 -10.81 10.06
CA LEU A 236 26.14 -12.15 10.26
C LEU A 236 27.26 -13.19 10.12
N ASN A 237 28.03 -13.14 9.03
CA ASN A 237 29.12 -14.07 8.80
C ASN A 237 30.19 -13.97 9.90
N GLU A 238 30.57 -12.76 10.31
CA GLU A 238 31.51 -12.55 11.44
C GLU A 238 30.98 -13.18 12.73
N THR A 239 29.72 -12.95 13.08
CA THR A 239 29.08 -13.54 14.28
C THR A 239 29.05 -15.06 14.19
N MET A 240 28.61 -15.62 13.06
CA MET A 240 28.54 -17.07 12.86
C MET A 240 29.92 -17.73 12.84
N ASN A 241 30.94 -17.04 12.33
CA ASN A 241 32.33 -17.47 12.31
C ASN A 241 32.96 -17.50 13.70
N HIS A 242 32.55 -16.58 14.58
CA HIS A 242 33.02 -16.56 15.97
C HIS A 242 32.36 -17.66 16.80
N ILE A 243 31.05 -17.89 16.60
CA ILE A 243 30.28 -18.89 17.34
C ILE A 243 30.63 -20.32 16.89
N PHE A 244 30.71 -20.56 15.59
CA PHE A 244 30.82 -21.91 15.03
C PHE A 244 32.17 -22.12 14.34
N THR A 245 32.81 -23.25 14.65
CA THR A 245 34.09 -23.66 14.06
C THR A 245 33.97 -25.06 13.46
N HIS A 246 34.59 -25.26 12.31
CA HIS A 246 34.63 -26.58 11.67
C HIS A 246 35.55 -27.50 12.47
N LYS A 247 35.13 -28.74 12.75
CA LYS A 247 35.90 -29.67 13.59
C LYS A 247 37.22 -30.08 12.95
N PHE A 248 37.17 -30.33 11.64
CA PHE A 248 38.30 -30.84 10.86
C PHE A 248 39.20 -29.72 10.31
N PHE A 249 38.70 -28.49 10.24
CA PHE A 249 39.38 -27.35 9.61
C PHE A 249 39.37 -26.15 10.56
N GLN A 250 40.07 -26.27 11.68
CA GLN A 250 40.09 -25.26 12.74
C GLN A 250 40.95 -24.05 12.36
N GLU A 251 42.02 -24.26 11.58
CA GLU A 251 42.88 -23.18 11.10
C GLU A 251 42.36 -22.55 9.81
N LYS A 252 41.48 -21.54 9.96
CA LYS A 252 40.95 -20.75 8.82
C LYS A 252 42.03 -20.09 7.94
N LYS A 253 43.23 -19.83 8.49
CA LYS A 253 44.36 -19.32 7.69
C LYS A 253 44.83 -20.32 6.63
N VAL A 254 44.69 -21.62 6.91
CA VAL A 254 45.09 -22.72 6.03
C VAL A 254 43.94 -23.14 5.12
N PHE A 255 42.70 -23.11 5.61
CA PHE A 255 41.49 -23.45 4.85
C PHE A 255 40.47 -22.29 4.88
N PRO A 256 40.70 -21.23 4.08
CA PRO A 256 39.84 -20.04 4.08
C PRO A 256 38.47 -20.26 3.44
N SER A 257 38.26 -21.39 2.74
CA SER A 257 37.03 -21.70 2.00
C SER A 257 36.13 -22.74 2.68
N THR A 258 36.56 -23.33 3.80
CA THR A 258 35.73 -24.23 4.63
C THR A 258 34.84 -23.41 5.54
N ASP A 259 33.90 -22.69 4.92
CA ASP A 259 32.83 -22.02 5.66
C ASP A 259 31.72 -23.03 5.97
N ILE A 260 31.18 -22.94 7.19
CA ILE A 260 30.03 -23.73 7.58
C ILE A 260 28.82 -23.19 6.79
N TYR A 261 27.92 -24.07 6.35
CA TYR A 261 26.70 -23.68 5.65
C TYR A 261 25.75 -22.88 6.56
N TYR A 262 26.04 -21.59 6.74
CA TYR A 262 25.32 -20.67 7.63
C TYR A 262 23.86 -20.46 7.22
N ASP A 263 23.56 -20.59 5.93
CA ASP A 263 22.22 -20.53 5.35
C ASP A 263 21.32 -21.63 5.93
N PHE A 264 21.85 -22.85 6.08
CA PHE A 264 21.11 -23.96 6.68
C PHE A 264 20.81 -23.67 8.16
N MET A 265 21.83 -23.28 8.93
CA MET A 265 21.65 -22.99 10.35
C MET A 265 20.65 -21.86 10.60
N MET A 266 20.74 -20.76 9.83
CA MET A 266 19.80 -19.65 9.95
C MET A 266 18.37 -20.04 9.59
N ASN A 267 18.15 -21.04 8.75
CA ASN A 267 16.81 -21.56 8.46
C ASN A 267 16.25 -22.45 9.58
N THR A 268 17.11 -23.13 10.34
CA THR A 268 16.74 -23.94 11.50
C THR A 268 16.45 -23.07 12.73
N PHE A 269 17.17 -21.96 12.91
CA PHE A 269 16.94 -21.09 14.06
C PHE A 269 15.59 -20.36 13.98
N SER A 270 14.79 -20.48 15.02
CA SER A 270 13.58 -19.69 15.27
C SER A 270 13.57 -19.23 16.72
N VAL A 271 12.86 -18.16 17.08
CA VAL A 271 12.79 -17.71 18.49
C VAL A 271 12.31 -18.83 19.42
N LYS A 272 11.39 -19.68 18.96
CA LYS A 272 10.86 -20.81 19.73
C LYS A 272 11.87 -21.95 19.91
N GLN A 273 12.65 -22.24 18.88
CA GLN A 273 13.57 -23.37 18.88
C GLN A 273 15.01 -22.95 19.17
N PHE A 274 15.28 -21.65 19.38
CA PHE A 274 16.62 -21.12 19.51
C PHE A 274 17.40 -21.86 20.60
N ALA A 275 16.83 -21.94 21.80
CA ALA A 275 17.37 -22.69 22.93
C ALA A 275 17.66 -24.15 22.59
N ASN A 276 16.67 -24.86 22.03
CA ASN A 276 16.79 -26.28 21.75
C ASN A 276 17.88 -26.55 20.70
N VAL A 277 17.89 -25.78 19.61
CA VAL A 277 18.89 -25.93 18.54
C VAL A 277 20.28 -25.58 19.06
N PHE A 278 20.40 -24.50 19.85
CA PHE A 278 21.70 -24.07 20.36
C PHE A 278 22.28 -25.08 21.38
N SER A 279 21.44 -25.63 22.26
CA SER A 279 21.82 -26.69 23.21
C SER A 279 22.14 -28.01 22.51
N GLU A 280 21.38 -28.40 21.49
CA GLU A 280 21.63 -29.59 20.67
C GLU A 280 23.00 -29.51 19.99
N LEU A 281 23.31 -28.37 19.37
CA LEU A 281 24.61 -28.14 18.73
C LEU A 281 25.78 -28.17 19.72
N PHE A 282 25.54 -27.83 20.98
CA PHE A 282 26.56 -27.84 22.03
C PHE A 282 26.85 -29.24 22.57
N TYR A 283 25.82 -29.91 23.11
CA TYR A 283 25.97 -31.20 23.79
C TYR A 283 26.13 -32.36 22.81
N ASN A 284 25.37 -32.33 21.70
CA ASN A 284 25.39 -33.35 20.67
C ASN A 284 26.28 -32.94 19.49
N ASN A 285 27.35 -32.16 19.76
CA ASN A 285 28.23 -31.67 18.72
C ASN A 285 28.78 -32.80 17.84
N HIS A 286 28.95 -34.03 18.37
CA HIS A 286 29.46 -35.21 17.66
C HIS A 286 28.64 -35.60 16.41
N HIS A 287 27.35 -35.24 16.35
CA HIS A 287 26.49 -35.45 15.17
C HIS A 287 26.77 -34.50 14.00
N TYR A 288 27.59 -33.47 14.20
CA TYR A 288 27.82 -32.40 13.22
C TYR A 288 29.30 -32.25 12.86
N ASP A 289 29.60 -31.75 11.67
CA ASP A 289 30.97 -31.46 11.22
C ASP A 289 31.55 -30.17 11.81
N PHE A 290 30.74 -29.44 12.59
CA PHE A 290 31.09 -28.21 13.28
C PHE A 290 30.78 -28.30 14.77
N LYS A 291 31.34 -27.38 15.54
CA LYS A 291 31.13 -27.24 16.99
C LYS A 291 31.05 -25.77 17.39
N ILE A 292 30.47 -25.51 18.56
CA ILE A 292 30.53 -24.19 19.18
C ILE A 292 31.96 -23.94 19.66
N ASN A 293 32.48 -22.76 19.36
CA ASN A 293 33.81 -22.32 19.77
C ASN A 293 33.78 -21.89 21.24
N THR A 294 34.26 -22.75 22.14
CA THR A 294 34.28 -22.51 23.59
C THR A 294 35.65 -22.17 24.15
N HIS A 295 36.61 -21.81 23.28
CA HIS A 295 37.98 -21.50 23.70
C HIS A 295 38.00 -20.27 24.64
N THR A 296 38.81 -20.32 25.70
CA THR A 296 38.94 -19.22 26.67
C THR A 296 39.51 -17.94 26.04
N GLU A 297 40.30 -18.08 24.97
CA GLU A 297 40.80 -16.98 24.15
C GLU A 297 40.15 -17.04 22.77
N GLY A 298 39.33 -16.03 22.44
CA GLY A 298 38.65 -15.94 21.14
C GLY A 298 37.46 -16.89 20.95
N GLY A 299 36.94 -17.49 22.03
CA GLY A 299 35.69 -18.24 22.03
C GLY A 299 34.44 -17.37 21.97
N ILE A 300 33.29 -18.04 22.00
CA ILE A 300 31.98 -17.43 21.96
C ILE A 300 31.80 -16.40 23.08
N THR A 301 31.43 -15.18 22.72
CA THR A 301 31.13 -14.13 23.69
C THR A 301 29.63 -13.98 23.89
N LYS A 302 29.23 -13.38 25.01
CA LYS A 302 27.84 -12.94 25.24
C LYS A 302 27.31 -12.11 24.06
N THR A 303 28.12 -11.19 23.55
CA THR A 303 27.75 -10.31 22.44
C THR A 303 27.46 -11.08 21.16
N ASP A 304 28.20 -12.16 20.89
CA ASP A 304 27.94 -13.01 19.73
C ASP A 304 26.57 -13.70 19.84
N ILE A 305 26.24 -14.24 21.01
CA ILE A 305 24.94 -14.87 21.28
C ILE A 305 23.80 -13.84 21.16
N GLU A 306 23.99 -12.63 21.70
CA GLU A 306 23.04 -11.53 21.56
C GLU A 306 22.82 -11.15 20.09
N ASN A 307 23.89 -11.06 19.31
CA ASN A 307 23.83 -10.72 17.89
C ASN A 307 23.13 -11.81 17.08
N LEU A 308 23.46 -13.08 17.32
CA LEU A 308 22.81 -14.21 16.67
C LEU A 308 21.30 -14.21 16.95
N PHE A 309 20.91 -14.05 18.21
CA PHE A 309 19.51 -13.98 18.59
C PHE A 309 18.80 -12.78 17.94
N ARG A 310 19.47 -11.63 17.85
CA ARG A 310 18.96 -10.44 17.16
C ARG A 310 18.71 -10.70 15.68
N PHE A 311 19.61 -11.40 14.99
CA PHE A 311 19.41 -11.78 13.59
C PHE A 311 18.22 -12.72 13.42
N VAL A 312 18.06 -13.70 14.32
CA VAL A 312 16.91 -14.62 14.31
C VAL A 312 15.59 -13.86 14.55
N LEU A 313 15.55 -12.93 15.51
CA LEU A 313 14.40 -12.06 15.74
C LEU A 313 14.07 -11.21 14.50
N GLN A 314 15.07 -10.57 13.89
CA GLN A 314 14.88 -9.74 12.70
C GLN A 314 14.33 -10.58 11.54
N LYS A 315 14.94 -11.73 11.27
CA LYS A 315 14.48 -12.70 10.26
C LYS A 315 12.99 -12.99 10.42
N GLN A 316 12.59 -13.41 11.63
CA GLN A 316 11.21 -13.80 11.91
C GLN A 316 10.23 -12.64 11.83
N THR A 317 10.64 -11.48 12.32
CA THR A 317 9.77 -10.29 12.32
C THR A 317 9.58 -9.78 10.90
N ILE A 318 10.64 -9.68 10.10
CA ILE A 318 10.57 -9.27 8.68
C ILE A 318 9.70 -10.24 7.88
N GLY A 319 9.91 -11.56 8.03
CA GLY A 319 9.11 -12.57 7.34
C GLY A 319 7.61 -12.46 7.67
N HIS A 320 7.28 -12.34 8.96
CA HIS A 320 5.89 -12.13 9.39
C HIS A 320 5.28 -10.84 8.84
N SER A 321 6.01 -9.73 8.88
CA SER A 321 5.49 -8.48 8.34
C SER A 321 5.32 -8.52 6.82
N CYS A 322 6.19 -9.23 6.12
CA CYS A 322 6.08 -9.43 4.68
C CYS A 322 4.82 -10.22 4.31
N TRP A 323 4.50 -11.27 5.09
CA TRP A 323 3.24 -11.99 4.96
C TRP A 323 2.02 -11.05 5.12
N ILE A 324 2.00 -10.25 6.18
CA ILE A 324 0.92 -9.27 6.43
C ILE A 324 0.81 -8.26 5.27
N TYR A 325 1.95 -7.82 4.74
CA TYR A 325 2.01 -6.91 3.62
C TYR A 325 1.43 -7.51 2.34
N PHE A 326 1.86 -8.72 1.94
CA PHE A 326 1.35 -9.36 0.72
C PHE A 326 -0.15 -9.60 0.80
N ALA A 327 -0.66 -10.02 1.95
CA ALA A 327 -2.08 -10.12 2.20
C ALA A 327 -2.81 -8.77 2.03
N SER A 328 -2.26 -7.70 2.59
CA SER A 328 -2.83 -6.36 2.50
C SER A 328 -2.82 -5.84 1.05
N LEU A 329 -1.73 -6.06 0.33
CA LEU A 329 -1.59 -5.69 -1.08
C LEU A 329 -2.59 -6.47 -1.95
N THR A 330 -2.74 -7.76 -1.72
CA THR A 330 -3.69 -8.63 -2.44
C THR A 330 -5.13 -8.17 -2.20
N SER A 331 -5.43 -7.77 -0.95
CA SER A 331 -6.72 -7.17 -0.58
C SER A 331 -7.02 -5.89 -1.36
N ILE A 332 -6.04 -5.00 -1.49
CA ILE A 332 -6.18 -3.77 -2.28
C ILE A 332 -6.34 -4.10 -3.77
N ILE A 333 -5.53 -4.99 -4.33
CA ILE A 333 -5.60 -5.36 -5.76
C ILE A 333 -6.97 -5.97 -6.10
N ILE A 334 -7.47 -6.90 -5.28
CA ILE A 334 -8.79 -7.50 -5.48
C ILE A 334 -9.89 -6.44 -5.37
N SER A 335 -9.78 -5.55 -4.39
CA SER A 335 -10.70 -4.42 -4.22
C SER A 335 -10.71 -3.50 -5.44
N MET A 336 -9.52 -3.17 -5.97
CA MET A 336 -9.37 -2.36 -7.19
C MET A 336 -9.93 -3.08 -8.42
N GLN A 337 -9.58 -4.35 -8.61
CA GLN A 337 -10.08 -5.14 -9.74
C GLN A 337 -11.59 -5.20 -9.75
N TYR A 338 -12.22 -5.40 -8.58
CA TYR A 338 -13.67 -5.39 -8.43
C TYR A 338 -14.28 -4.02 -8.73
N LEU A 339 -13.62 -2.93 -8.32
CA LEU A 339 -14.04 -1.58 -8.68
C LEU A 339 -13.97 -1.35 -10.20
N PHE A 340 -12.93 -1.86 -10.87
CA PHE A 340 -12.77 -1.72 -12.32
C PHE A 340 -13.70 -2.60 -13.16
N THR A 341 -14.10 -3.79 -12.68
CA THR A 341 -15.04 -4.67 -13.42
C THR A 341 -16.52 -4.29 -13.27
N ASN A 342 -16.86 -3.41 -12.32
CA ASN A 342 -18.22 -2.89 -12.15
C ASN A 342 -18.37 -1.42 -12.58
N LEU A 343 -17.35 -0.87 -13.27
CA LEU A 343 -17.46 0.32 -14.13
C LEU A 343 -17.90 -0.12 -15.53
#